data_AF-A0A9Q1KRT8-F1
#
_entry.id   AF-A0A9Q1KRT8-F1
#
_cell.length_a   1.000
_cell.length_b   1.000
_cell.length_c   1.000
_cell.angle_alpha   90.00
_cell.angle_beta   90.00
_cell.angle_gamma   90.00
#
_symmetry.space_group_name_H-M   'P 1'
#
loop_
_entity.id
_entity.type
_entity.pdbx_description
1 polymer ?
#
loop_
_entity_poly.entity_id
_entity_poly.type
_entity_poly.pdbx_seq_one_letter_code
_entity_poly.pdbx_strand_id
1 'polypeptide(L)'
;MGNRRAETPAVVRKLSRWIRSRSVREKVTMGVLSGIILLILMKVYVRNRGYFFYASQIAHAAGIFVLIYKLTISKTCSGLSLRTQELTAIYLALRLISVVVYRSDIHVMLDSLTFIATLWLIYMMRFKLKSTYMAELDNMPLYYVLVPCAIVALVAHPAGDYISFAFRFLLSYWMTVEAVSVLPQLRLIQNAKMVEPFTAHYVFALGVARFFGCANWIIQLIETKGAYLMLIGHGHFWILVALVCEVVHTFILADFCYYYVKSVMAGQLVMRLPSLPQELTAMFLAVRVILRTRMGFETHDILHGVSFLAPLWFIYVIRFKLRSTCSKHLGNMPIQYVVS
;
A
#
# COMPACT_ATOMS: atom_id res chain seq x y z
N MET A 1 2.95 -12.70 42.91
CA MET A 1 3.94 -11.87 42.20
C MET A 1 3.19 -10.78 41.44
N GLY A 2 3.35 -9.52 41.87
CA GLY A 2 2.56 -8.38 41.40
C GLY A 2 2.89 -7.99 39.96
N ASN A 3 1.83 -7.78 39.17
CA ASN A 3 1.87 -7.34 37.78
C ASN A 3 2.35 -5.88 37.72
N ARG A 4 3.66 -5.65 37.51
CA ARG A 4 4.21 -4.30 37.23
C ARG A 4 3.74 -3.86 35.84
N ARG A 5 2.57 -3.22 35.76
CA ARG A 5 2.21 -2.38 34.60
C ARG A 5 3.27 -1.28 34.49
N ALA A 6 3.98 -1.23 33.37
CA ALA A 6 4.92 -0.14 33.09
C ALA A 6 4.16 1.19 33.09
N GLU A 7 4.41 2.04 34.10
CA GLU A 7 3.83 3.38 34.15
C GLU A 7 4.39 4.23 33.01
N THR A 8 3.50 4.79 32.19
CA THR A 8 3.91 5.69 31.10
C THR A 8 4.53 6.96 31.67
N PRO A 9 5.69 7.42 31.17
CA PRO A 9 6.38 8.59 31.71
C PRO A 9 5.48 9.83 31.76
N ALA A 10 5.60 10.65 32.80
CA ALA A 10 4.74 11.83 33.02
C ALA A 10 4.72 12.78 31.80
N VAL A 11 5.85 12.90 31.10
CA VAL A 11 6.01 13.67 29.86
C VAL A 11 5.13 13.11 28.74
N VAL A 12 5.14 11.80 28.52
CA VAL A 12 4.32 11.11 27.50
C VAL A 12 2.83 11.31 27.78
N ARG A 13 2.44 11.27 29.06
CA ARG A 13 1.05 11.50 29.49
C ARG A 13 0.61 12.96 29.32
N LYS A 14 1.50 13.93 29.53
CA LYS A 14 1.23 15.36 29.30
C LYS A 14 1.11 15.65 27.80
N LEU A 15 2.03 15.11 27.00
CA LEU A 15 2.01 15.21 25.54
C LEU A 15 0.76 14.55 24.94
N SER A 16 0.40 13.34 25.39
CA SER A 16 -0.81 12.65 24.91
C SER A 16 -2.08 13.44 25.22
N ARG A 17 -2.20 14.04 26.40
CA ARG A 17 -3.35 14.90 26.74
C ARG A 17 -3.42 16.14 25.85
N TRP A 18 -2.29 16.80 25.64
CA TRP A 18 -2.20 17.98 24.78
C TRP A 18 -2.54 17.66 23.31
N ILE A 19 -2.07 16.53 22.77
CA ILE A 19 -2.43 16.08 21.43
C ILE A 19 -3.93 15.78 21.36
N ARG A 20 -4.50 15.12 22.38
CA ARG A 20 -5.95 14.79 22.40
C ARG A 20 -6.83 16.03 22.41
N SER A 21 -6.41 17.12 23.06
CA SER A 21 -7.18 18.37 23.13
C SER A 21 -7.16 19.19 21.84
N ARG A 22 -6.37 18.79 20.82
CA ARG A 22 -6.34 19.47 19.52
C ARG A 22 -7.54 19.09 18.64
N SER A 23 -7.94 20.01 17.77
CA SER A 23 -8.94 19.78 16.73
C SER A 23 -8.47 18.69 15.73
N VAL A 24 -9.42 18.11 15.00
CA VAL A 24 -9.11 17.09 13.98
C VAL A 24 -8.17 17.66 12.92
N ARG A 25 -8.39 18.91 12.48
CA ARG A 25 -7.54 19.61 11.50
C ARG A 25 -6.11 19.77 12.01
N GLU A 26 -5.93 20.21 13.25
CA GLU A 26 -4.60 20.34 13.87
C GLU A 26 -3.89 18.98 13.97
N LYS A 27 -4.60 17.91 14.37
CA LYS A 27 -4.05 16.54 14.44
C LYS A 27 -3.58 16.05 13.06
N VAL A 28 -4.39 16.26 12.03
CA VAL A 28 -4.01 15.92 10.65
C VAL A 28 -2.78 16.72 10.22
N THR A 29 -2.75 18.04 10.47
CA THR A 29 -1.58 18.85 10.10
C THR A 29 -0.31 18.45 10.84
N MET A 30 -0.40 18.13 12.14
CA MET A 30 0.75 17.62 12.92
C MET A 30 1.21 16.27 12.38
N GLY A 31 0.27 15.38 12.02
CA GLY A 31 0.58 14.10 11.39
C GLY A 31 1.34 14.29 10.07
N VAL A 32 0.82 15.13 9.16
CA VAL A 32 1.46 15.44 7.88
C VAL A 32 2.84 16.06 8.07
N LEU A 33 2.98 17.06 8.96
CA LEU A 33 4.27 17.69 9.25
C LEU A 33 5.27 16.69 9.84
N SER A 34 4.83 15.83 10.75
CA SER A 34 5.69 14.78 11.32
C SER A 34 6.15 13.78 10.25
N GLY A 35 5.28 13.42 9.31
CA GLY A 35 5.61 12.57 8.17
C GLY A 35 6.62 13.24 7.24
N ILE A 36 6.44 14.53 6.93
CA ILE A 36 7.37 15.30 6.10
C ILE A 36 8.74 15.42 6.79
N ILE A 37 8.77 15.75 8.08
CA ILE A 37 10.00 15.82 8.88
C ILE A 37 10.69 14.46 8.88
N LEU A 38 9.95 13.37 9.09
CA LEU A 38 10.49 12.01 9.05
C LEU A 38 11.10 11.71 7.67
N LEU A 39 10.40 12.03 6.58
CA LEU A 39 10.92 11.83 5.21
C LEU A 39 12.20 12.64 4.96
N ILE A 40 12.26 13.90 5.43
CA ILE A 40 13.45 14.74 5.30
C ILE A 40 14.61 14.17 6.11
N LEU A 41 14.38 13.82 7.39
CA LEU A 41 15.40 13.22 8.26
C LEU A 41 15.93 11.91 7.67
N MET A 42 15.02 11.06 7.20
CA MET A 42 15.41 9.81 6.56
C MET A 42 16.23 10.06 5.29
N LYS A 43 15.86 11.03 4.43
CA LYS A 43 16.65 11.37 3.23
C LYS A 43 18.04 11.92 3.58
N VAL A 44 18.15 12.73 4.62
CA VAL A 44 19.44 13.29 5.06
C VAL A 44 20.36 12.18 5.60
N TYR A 45 19.81 11.22 6.33
CA TYR A 45 20.55 10.11 6.92
C TYR A 45 20.89 9.01 5.92
N VAL A 46 19.96 8.67 5.03
CA VAL A 46 20.07 7.56 4.07
C VAL A 46 20.55 8.10 2.73
N ARG A 47 21.87 8.09 2.51
CA ARG A 47 22.50 8.65 1.29
C ARG A 47 22.25 7.82 0.02
N ASN A 48 22.01 6.52 0.14
CA ASN A 48 21.81 5.61 -1.00
C ASN A 48 20.31 5.34 -1.21
N ARG A 49 19.87 5.52 -2.46
CA ARG A 49 18.45 5.49 -2.87
C ARG A 49 17.80 4.12 -2.59
N GLY A 50 18.54 3.02 -2.79
CA GLY A 50 18.00 1.67 -2.67
C GLY A 50 17.60 1.25 -1.24
N TYR A 51 18.10 1.92 -0.20
CA TYR A 51 17.84 1.54 1.19
C TYR A 51 16.38 1.66 1.61
N PHE A 52 15.61 2.61 1.07
CA PHE A 52 14.18 2.70 1.35
C PHE A 52 13.41 1.54 0.77
N PHE A 53 13.76 1.13 -0.45
CA PHE A 53 13.15 -0.03 -1.08
C PHE A 53 13.56 -1.35 -0.41
N TYR A 54 14.80 -1.45 0.08
CA TYR A 54 15.21 -2.55 0.96
C TYR A 54 14.43 -2.58 2.27
N ALA A 55 14.29 -1.43 2.94
CA ALA A 55 13.53 -1.30 4.17
C ALA A 55 12.05 -1.71 3.98
N SER A 56 11.45 -1.33 2.84
CA SER A 56 10.10 -1.77 2.46
C SER A 56 10.01 -3.30 2.38
N GLN A 57 10.88 -3.94 1.61
CA GLN A 57 10.87 -5.40 1.45
C GLN A 57 11.17 -6.15 2.75
N ILE A 58 12.11 -5.65 3.56
CA ILE A 58 12.44 -6.23 4.87
C ILE A 58 11.26 -6.09 5.84
N ALA A 59 10.60 -4.93 5.89
CA ALA A 59 9.42 -4.74 6.73
C ALA A 59 8.26 -5.66 6.30
N HIS A 60 8.08 -5.85 4.99
CA HIS A 60 7.09 -6.79 4.47
C HIS A 60 7.43 -8.23 4.86
N ALA A 61 8.67 -8.65 4.67
CA ALA A 61 9.15 -9.97 5.08
C ALA A 61 8.99 -10.20 6.59
N ALA A 62 9.30 -9.20 7.43
CA ALA A 62 9.09 -9.26 8.87
C ALA A 62 7.61 -9.49 9.22
N GLY A 63 6.68 -8.82 8.54
CA GLY A 63 5.25 -9.08 8.68
C GLY A 63 4.87 -10.53 8.36
N ILE A 64 5.40 -11.08 7.27
CA ILE A 64 5.18 -12.50 6.90
C ILE A 64 5.77 -13.45 7.96
N PHE A 65 6.95 -13.16 8.50
CA PHE A 65 7.52 -13.96 9.60
C PHE A 65 6.66 -13.94 10.87
N VAL A 66 6.03 -12.80 11.20
CA VAL A 66 5.04 -12.72 12.30
C VAL A 66 3.86 -13.66 12.05
N LEU A 67 3.36 -13.75 10.81
CA LEU A 67 2.32 -14.72 10.46
C LEU A 67 2.81 -16.16 10.55
N ILE A 68 4.03 -16.45 10.08
CA ILE A 68 4.61 -17.80 10.20
C ILE A 68 4.69 -18.22 11.67
N TYR A 69 5.18 -17.31 12.54
CA TYR A 69 5.24 -17.54 13.97
C TYR A 69 3.86 -17.85 14.54
N LYS A 70 2.84 -17.03 14.20
CA LYS A 70 1.44 -17.25 14.61
C LYS A 70 0.94 -18.64 14.21
N LEU A 71 1.08 -19.01 12.95
CA LEU A 71 0.55 -20.29 12.45
C LEU A 71 1.31 -21.50 13.01
N THR A 72 2.61 -21.33 13.29
CA THR A 72 3.46 -22.41 13.82
C THR A 72 3.27 -22.63 15.32
N ILE A 73 3.23 -21.54 16.10
CA ILE A 73 3.22 -21.59 17.57
C ILE A 73 1.78 -21.55 18.10
N SER A 74 0.96 -20.63 17.62
CA SER A 74 -0.42 -20.48 18.08
C SER A 74 -1.38 -21.48 17.43
N LYS A 75 -0.94 -22.20 16.38
CA LYS A 75 -1.71 -23.26 15.68
C LYS A 75 -3.12 -22.80 15.27
N THR A 76 -3.26 -21.53 14.87
CA THR A 76 -4.53 -20.96 14.44
C THR A 76 -4.32 -19.97 13.29
N CYS A 77 -5.25 -19.97 12.34
CA CYS A 77 -5.36 -18.97 11.29
C CYS A 77 -6.58 -18.04 11.45
N SER A 78 -7.20 -18.04 12.63
CA SER A 78 -8.26 -17.09 13.00
C SER A 78 -7.82 -15.64 12.73
N GLY A 79 -8.73 -14.80 12.23
CA GLY A 79 -8.43 -13.41 11.92
C GLY A 79 -7.48 -13.18 10.72
N LEU A 80 -7.09 -14.20 9.96
CA LEU A 80 -6.26 -14.08 8.75
C LEU A 80 -7.10 -14.39 7.49
N SER A 81 -7.02 -13.52 6.49
CA SER A 81 -7.71 -13.67 5.22
C SER A 81 -6.87 -14.52 4.26
N LEU A 82 -7.44 -15.65 3.82
CA LEU A 82 -6.83 -16.50 2.81
C LEU A 82 -6.78 -15.74 1.47
N ARG A 83 -7.83 -14.97 1.16
CA ARG A 83 -7.93 -14.18 -0.07
C ARG A 83 -6.79 -13.17 -0.21
N THR A 84 -6.38 -12.55 0.90
CA THR A 84 -5.23 -11.62 0.89
C THR A 84 -3.93 -12.35 0.62
N GLN A 85 -3.72 -13.54 1.21
CA GLN A 85 -2.53 -14.34 0.95
C GLN A 85 -2.48 -14.81 -0.52
N GLU A 86 -3.63 -15.18 -1.10
CA GLU A 86 -3.75 -15.54 -2.52
C GLU A 86 -3.40 -14.37 -3.44
N LEU A 87 -3.95 -13.18 -3.19
CA LEU A 87 -3.60 -11.97 -3.94
C LEU A 87 -2.12 -11.62 -3.79
N THR A 88 -1.56 -11.84 -2.59
CA THR A 88 -0.15 -11.63 -2.30
C THR A 88 0.74 -12.54 -3.11
N ALA A 89 0.42 -13.84 -3.15
CA ALA A 89 1.12 -14.80 -3.99
C ALA A 89 1.00 -14.46 -5.47
N ILE A 90 -0.17 -14.03 -5.94
CA ILE A 90 -0.39 -13.64 -7.35
C ILE A 90 0.52 -12.46 -7.73
N TYR A 91 0.50 -11.35 -6.99
CA TYR A 91 1.31 -10.19 -7.40
C TYR A 91 2.81 -10.47 -7.24
N LEU A 92 3.23 -11.24 -6.23
CA LEU A 92 4.64 -11.63 -6.07
C LEU A 92 5.11 -12.51 -7.23
N ALA A 93 4.29 -13.48 -7.68
CA ALA A 93 4.60 -14.29 -8.85
C ALA A 93 4.72 -13.43 -10.13
N LEU A 94 3.76 -12.53 -10.37
CA LEU A 94 3.78 -11.63 -11.52
C LEU A 94 5.01 -10.69 -11.48
N ARG A 95 5.37 -10.18 -10.31
CA ARG A 95 6.55 -9.34 -10.09
C ARG A 95 7.83 -10.12 -10.36
N LEU A 96 7.97 -11.33 -9.83
CA LEU A 96 9.13 -12.20 -10.08
C LEU A 96 9.29 -12.50 -11.57
N ILE A 97 8.22 -12.88 -12.27
CA ILE A 97 8.23 -13.10 -13.73
C ILE A 97 8.72 -11.85 -14.47
N SER A 98 8.27 -10.67 -14.02
CA SER A 98 8.61 -9.40 -14.67
C SER A 98 10.04 -8.92 -14.36
N VAL A 99 10.60 -9.27 -13.19
CA VAL A 99 11.88 -8.73 -12.71
C VAL A 99 13.06 -9.66 -12.97
N VAL A 100 12.86 -10.99 -12.88
CA VAL A 100 13.92 -11.99 -13.07
C VAL A 100 14.56 -11.91 -14.45
N VAL A 101 13.81 -11.46 -15.46
CA VAL A 101 14.30 -11.29 -16.84
C VAL A 101 15.39 -10.20 -16.94
N TYR A 102 15.40 -9.22 -16.03
CA TYR A 102 16.24 -8.03 -16.14
C TYR A 102 17.33 -7.90 -15.08
N ARG A 103 17.26 -8.63 -13.96
CA ARG A 103 18.16 -8.42 -12.82
C ARG A 103 18.16 -9.62 -11.85
N SER A 104 19.35 -10.01 -11.38
CA SER A 104 19.54 -11.00 -10.31
C SER A 104 20.21 -10.34 -9.11
N ASP A 105 19.45 -9.54 -8.38
CA ASP A 105 19.91 -8.82 -7.19
C ASP A 105 19.15 -9.28 -5.94
N ILE A 106 19.57 -8.78 -4.78
CA ILE A 106 18.96 -9.01 -3.46
C ILE A 106 17.43 -8.77 -3.44
N HIS A 107 16.87 -7.93 -4.33
CA HIS A 107 15.42 -7.74 -4.47
C HIS A 107 14.71 -9.02 -4.90
N VAL A 108 15.25 -9.72 -5.91
CA VAL A 108 14.69 -11.00 -6.38
C VAL A 108 14.79 -12.05 -5.30
N MET A 109 15.87 -12.06 -4.52
CA MET A 109 16.03 -12.98 -3.39
C MET A 109 14.97 -12.72 -2.31
N LEU A 110 14.75 -11.46 -1.91
CA LEU A 110 13.75 -11.09 -0.91
C LEU A 110 12.31 -11.35 -1.39
N ASP A 111 11.97 -10.99 -2.62
CA ASP A 111 10.67 -11.29 -3.22
C ASP A 111 10.44 -12.81 -3.34
N SER A 112 11.47 -13.58 -3.71
CA SER A 112 11.37 -15.05 -3.77
C SER A 112 11.13 -15.67 -2.39
N LEU A 113 11.84 -15.19 -1.37
CA LEU A 113 11.66 -15.63 0.01
C LEU A 113 10.24 -15.33 0.52
N THR A 114 9.77 -14.10 0.31
CA THR A 114 8.40 -13.71 0.70
C THR A 114 7.34 -14.48 -0.08
N PHE A 115 7.58 -14.79 -1.36
CA PHE A 115 6.69 -15.61 -2.17
C PHE A 115 6.58 -17.05 -1.63
N ILE A 116 7.71 -17.72 -1.38
CA ILE A 116 7.74 -19.08 -0.81
C ILE A 116 7.06 -19.11 0.57
N ALA A 117 7.36 -18.13 1.42
CA ALA A 117 6.72 -17.98 2.72
C ALA A 117 5.20 -17.81 2.60
N THR A 118 4.73 -17.01 1.65
CA THR A 118 3.30 -16.81 1.39
C THR A 118 2.62 -18.09 0.90
N LEU A 119 3.26 -18.85 -0.01
CA LEU A 119 2.74 -20.17 -0.43
C LEU A 119 2.62 -21.13 0.74
N TRP A 120 3.59 -21.13 1.66
CA TRP A 120 3.53 -21.93 2.88
C TRP A 120 2.36 -21.49 3.79
N LEU A 121 2.12 -20.18 3.95
CA LEU A 121 0.95 -19.67 4.70
C LEU A 121 -0.36 -20.18 4.06
N ILE A 122 -0.50 -20.08 2.74
CA ILE A 122 -1.67 -20.58 2.00
C ILE A 122 -1.86 -22.08 2.23
N TYR A 123 -0.79 -22.88 2.14
CA TYR A 123 -0.83 -24.31 2.42
C TYR A 123 -1.32 -24.60 3.85
N MET A 124 -0.74 -23.91 4.83
CA MET A 124 -1.11 -24.07 6.23
C MET A 124 -2.58 -23.74 6.47
N MET A 125 -3.09 -22.65 5.88
CA MET A 125 -4.49 -22.24 6.02
C MET A 125 -5.46 -23.19 5.32
N ARG A 126 -5.14 -23.68 4.11
CA ARG A 126 -6.03 -24.54 3.32
C ARG A 126 -6.11 -25.97 3.82
N PHE A 127 -5.00 -26.50 4.36
CA PHE A 127 -4.89 -27.93 4.67
C PHE A 127 -4.71 -28.22 6.17
N LYS A 128 -3.79 -27.54 6.84
CA LYS A 128 -3.43 -27.88 8.24
C LYS A 128 -4.32 -27.20 9.29
N LEU A 129 -4.69 -25.94 9.06
CA LEU A 129 -5.41 -25.08 10.00
C LEU A 129 -6.82 -24.71 9.52
N LYS A 130 -7.35 -25.47 8.55
CA LYS A 130 -8.65 -25.22 7.91
C LYS A 130 -9.80 -25.08 8.93
N SER A 131 -9.77 -25.81 10.04
CA SER A 131 -10.79 -25.74 11.09
C SER A 131 -10.87 -24.39 11.80
N THR A 132 -9.75 -23.66 11.87
CA THR A 132 -9.69 -22.32 12.51
C THR A 132 -9.93 -21.17 11.54
N TYR A 133 -10.13 -21.47 10.26
CA TYR A 133 -10.32 -20.47 9.22
C TYR A 133 -11.76 -19.95 9.20
N MET A 134 -11.91 -18.63 9.28
CA MET A 134 -13.20 -17.95 9.38
C MET A 134 -13.78 -17.63 8.00
N ALA A 135 -14.18 -18.67 7.26
CA ALA A 135 -14.64 -18.56 5.87
C ALA A 135 -15.85 -17.61 5.69
N GLU A 136 -16.75 -17.55 6.67
CA GLU A 136 -17.94 -16.68 6.62
C GLU A 136 -17.59 -15.20 6.61
N LEU A 137 -16.48 -14.82 7.26
CA LEU A 137 -16.04 -13.43 7.32
C LEU A 137 -15.13 -13.04 6.14
N ASP A 138 -14.43 -14.01 5.53
CA ASP A 138 -13.55 -13.83 4.36
C ASP A 138 -14.30 -13.99 3.02
N ASN A 139 -15.39 -13.24 2.90
CA ASN A 139 -16.37 -13.40 1.82
C ASN A 139 -16.12 -12.51 0.60
N MET A 140 -14.90 -12.00 0.39
CA MET A 140 -14.57 -11.18 -0.79
C MET A 140 -13.99 -12.03 -1.92
N PRO A 141 -14.69 -12.21 -3.05
CA PRO A 141 -14.13 -12.86 -4.22
C PRO A 141 -12.90 -12.16 -4.79
N LEU A 142 -11.93 -12.95 -5.26
CA LEU A 142 -10.69 -12.45 -5.86
C LEU A 142 -10.94 -11.60 -7.11
N TYR A 143 -11.98 -11.91 -7.90
CA TYR A 143 -12.26 -11.20 -9.15
C TYR A 143 -12.61 -9.73 -8.94
N TYR A 144 -13.15 -9.34 -7.76
CA TYR A 144 -13.39 -7.93 -7.43
C TYR A 144 -12.10 -7.11 -7.33
N VAL A 145 -10.97 -7.77 -7.11
CA VAL A 145 -9.64 -7.15 -7.12
C VAL A 145 -8.98 -7.34 -8.49
N LEU A 146 -8.90 -8.58 -8.96
CA LEU A 146 -8.12 -8.91 -10.16
C LEU A 146 -8.67 -8.25 -11.43
N VAL A 147 -10.00 -8.21 -11.63
CA VAL A 147 -10.61 -7.67 -12.85
C VAL A 147 -10.41 -6.15 -12.97
N PRO A 148 -10.73 -5.31 -11.96
CA PRO A 148 -10.43 -3.88 -12.03
C PRO A 148 -8.93 -3.60 -12.21
N CYS A 149 -8.05 -4.35 -11.53
CA CYS A 149 -6.61 -4.20 -11.68
C CYS A 149 -6.13 -4.53 -13.09
N ALA A 150 -6.71 -5.54 -13.75
CA ALA A 150 -6.42 -5.88 -15.14
C ALA A 150 -6.88 -4.77 -16.09
N ILE A 151 -8.07 -4.20 -15.89
CA ILE A 151 -8.57 -3.07 -16.70
C ILE A 151 -7.61 -1.88 -16.60
N VAL A 152 -7.18 -1.51 -15.38
CA VAL A 152 -6.21 -0.41 -15.19
C VAL A 152 -4.88 -0.74 -15.87
N ALA A 153 -4.39 -1.97 -15.73
CA ALA A 153 -3.13 -2.39 -16.35
C ALA A 153 -3.18 -2.41 -17.88
N LEU A 154 -4.32 -2.77 -18.48
CA LEU A 154 -4.53 -2.68 -19.93
C LEU A 154 -4.45 -1.23 -20.42
N VAL A 155 -5.02 -0.28 -19.67
CA VAL A 155 -5.02 1.14 -20.05
C VAL A 155 -3.66 1.81 -19.79
N ALA A 156 -2.94 1.38 -18.76
CA ALA A 156 -1.75 2.03 -18.25
C ALA A 156 -0.52 1.10 -18.21
N HIS A 157 -0.29 0.38 -19.29
CA HIS A 157 0.96 -0.36 -19.50
C HIS A 157 2.04 0.59 -20.07
N PRO A 158 3.34 0.33 -19.82
CA PRO A 158 4.43 1.11 -20.40
C PRO A 158 4.33 1.17 -21.93
N ALA A 159 4.62 2.31 -22.54
CA ALA A 159 4.72 2.44 -24.00
C ALA A 159 6.08 1.90 -24.50
N GLY A 160 6.08 1.25 -25.67
CA GLY A 160 7.32 0.78 -26.32
C GLY A 160 7.13 -0.51 -27.13
N ASP A 161 7.75 -0.56 -28.31
CA ASP A 161 7.56 -1.66 -29.27
C ASP A 161 8.61 -2.78 -29.12
N TYR A 162 9.64 -2.55 -28.32
CA TYR A 162 10.76 -3.47 -28.14
C TYR A 162 10.44 -4.70 -27.26
N ILE A 163 9.31 -4.69 -26.56
CA ILE A 163 8.92 -5.74 -25.61
C ILE A 163 7.48 -6.17 -25.90
N SER A 164 7.20 -7.47 -25.75
CA SER A 164 5.86 -8.02 -25.97
C SER A 164 4.81 -7.31 -25.11
N PHE A 165 3.62 -7.14 -25.68
CA PHE A 165 2.48 -6.55 -24.98
C PHE A 165 2.19 -7.26 -23.64
N ALA A 166 2.29 -8.60 -23.62
CA ALA A 166 2.07 -9.40 -22.42
C ALA A 166 2.97 -8.96 -21.25
N PHE A 167 4.26 -8.76 -21.51
CA PHE A 167 5.20 -8.34 -20.47
C PHE A 167 4.95 -6.89 -20.02
N ARG A 168 4.64 -5.99 -20.95
CA ARG A 168 4.26 -4.60 -20.63
C ARG A 168 3.00 -4.55 -19.75
N PHE A 169 2.01 -5.39 -20.05
CA PHE A 169 0.82 -5.55 -19.23
C PHE A 169 1.17 -6.08 -17.83
N LEU A 170 1.98 -7.14 -17.73
CA LEU A 170 2.41 -7.72 -16.45
C LEU A 170 3.05 -6.68 -15.53
N LEU A 171 3.92 -5.81 -16.07
CA LEU A 171 4.58 -4.74 -15.32
C LEU A 171 3.60 -3.78 -14.64
N SER A 172 2.46 -3.49 -15.27
CA SER A 172 1.43 -2.63 -14.66
C SER A 172 0.50 -3.43 -13.74
N TYR A 173 0.21 -4.67 -14.13
CA TYR A 173 -0.76 -5.53 -13.45
C TYR A 173 -0.32 -5.94 -12.04
N TRP A 174 0.95 -6.31 -11.84
CA TRP A 174 1.41 -6.68 -10.49
C TRP A 174 1.32 -5.48 -9.52
N MET A 175 1.63 -4.26 -9.97
CA MET A 175 1.55 -3.05 -9.13
C MET A 175 0.11 -2.73 -8.73
N THR A 176 -0.83 -2.82 -9.69
CA THR A 176 -2.24 -2.55 -9.41
C THR A 176 -2.81 -3.59 -8.46
N VAL A 177 -2.51 -4.89 -8.66
CA VAL A 177 -2.93 -5.95 -7.73
C VAL A 177 -2.30 -5.75 -6.35
N GLU A 178 -1.01 -5.43 -6.27
CA GLU A 178 -0.34 -5.19 -5.00
C GLU A 178 -0.99 -4.06 -4.20
N ALA A 179 -1.34 -2.95 -4.85
CA ALA A 179 -1.91 -1.76 -4.22
C ALA A 179 -3.22 -2.02 -3.44
N VAL A 180 -3.99 -3.01 -3.88
CA VAL A 180 -5.31 -3.34 -3.30
C VAL A 180 -5.38 -4.75 -2.71
N SER A 181 -4.28 -5.50 -2.73
CA SER A 181 -4.21 -6.89 -2.27
C SER A 181 -4.61 -7.08 -0.80
N VAL A 182 -4.45 -6.04 0.03
CA VAL A 182 -4.76 -6.04 1.47
C VAL A 182 -6.26 -5.86 1.79
N LEU A 183 -7.08 -5.48 0.82
CA LEU A 183 -8.50 -5.22 1.01
C LEU A 183 -9.29 -6.39 1.65
N PRO A 184 -9.11 -7.66 1.26
CA PRO A 184 -9.83 -8.77 1.88
C PRO A 184 -9.51 -8.89 3.38
N GLN A 185 -8.25 -8.66 3.78
CA GLN A 185 -7.82 -8.72 5.19
C GLN A 185 -8.49 -7.62 6.02
N LEU A 186 -8.56 -6.41 5.49
CA LEU A 186 -9.23 -5.29 6.19
C LEU A 186 -10.73 -5.54 6.32
N ARG A 187 -11.38 -6.05 5.28
CA ARG A 187 -12.79 -6.44 5.32
C ARG A 187 -13.06 -7.55 6.33
N LEU A 188 -12.21 -8.57 6.40
CA LEU A 188 -12.31 -9.63 7.39
C LEU A 188 -12.23 -9.07 8.81
N ILE A 189 -11.25 -8.20 9.07
CA ILE A 189 -11.09 -7.54 10.36
C ILE A 189 -12.34 -6.72 10.73
N GLN A 190 -12.92 -5.99 9.78
CA GLN A 190 -14.14 -5.21 10.00
C GLN A 190 -15.32 -6.10 10.36
N ASN A 191 -15.48 -7.21 9.64
CA ASN A 191 -16.53 -8.18 9.89
C ASN A 191 -16.35 -8.85 11.27
N ALA A 192 -15.11 -9.14 11.67
CA ALA A 192 -14.78 -9.78 12.94
C ALA A 192 -14.97 -8.87 14.16
N LYS A 193 -14.93 -7.55 13.98
CA LYS A 193 -14.99 -6.50 15.03
C LYS A 193 -13.91 -6.56 16.12
N MET A 194 -13.11 -7.62 16.17
CA MET A 194 -11.97 -7.78 17.06
C MET A 194 -10.76 -8.27 16.27
N VAL A 195 -9.61 -7.66 16.53
CA VAL A 195 -8.34 -8.01 15.89
C VAL A 195 -7.42 -8.67 16.89
N GLU A 196 -6.93 -9.86 16.53
CA GLU A 196 -5.91 -10.56 17.29
C GLU A 196 -4.57 -9.81 17.21
N PRO A 197 -3.76 -9.80 18.29
CA PRO A 197 -2.50 -9.05 18.34
C PRO A 197 -1.55 -9.39 17.19
N PHE A 198 -1.33 -10.67 16.89
CA PHE A 198 -0.42 -11.09 15.82
C PHE A 198 -0.86 -10.63 14.43
N THR A 199 -2.17 -10.68 14.14
CA THR A 199 -2.72 -10.14 12.90
C THR A 199 -2.50 -8.62 12.85
N ALA A 200 -2.69 -7.92 13.97
CA ALA A 200 -2.46 -6.49 14.03
C ALA A 200 -1.00 -6.10 13.80
N HIS A 201 -0.03 -6.83 14.39
CA HIS A 201 1.39 -6.63 14.14
C HIS A 201 1.77 -6.87 12.68
N TYR A 202 1.23 -7.92 12.04
CA TYR A 202 1.43 -8.20 10.62
C TYR A 202 0.92 -7.04 9.74
N VAL A 203 -0.34 -6.63 9.90
CA VAL A 203 -0.93 -5.58 9.06
C VAL A 203 -0.22 -4.23 9.31
N PHE A 204 0.22 -3.96 10.53
CA PHE A 204 1.04 -2.79 10.84
C PHE A 204 2.42 -2.84 10.16
N ALA A 205 3.12 -3.98 10.20
CA ALA A 205 4.40 -4.16 9.51
C ALA A 205 4.24 -4.00 7.99
N LEU A 206 3.13 -4.49 7.42
CA LEU A 206 2.76 -4.24 6.03
C LEU A 206 2.57 -2.74 5.76
N GLY A 207 1.88 -2.00 6.65
CA GLY A 207 1.74 -0.55 6.56
C GLY A 207 3.07 0.20 6.58
N VAL A 208 4.01 -0.22 7.45
CA VAL A 208 5.37 0.33 7.50
C VAL A 208 6.13 0.04 6.20
N ALA A 209 6.00 -1.16 5.63
CA ALA A 209 6.57 -1.47 4.33
C ALA A 209 6.08 -0.51 3.24
N ARG A 210 4.76 -0.24 3.20
CA ARG A 210 4.17 0.70 2.22
C ARG A 210 4.62 2.14 2.42
N PHE A 211 4.78 2.58 3.66
CA PHE A 211 5.36 3.89 3.94
C PHE A 211 6.76 4.04 3.33
N PHE A 212 7.64 3.04 3.48
CA PHE A 212 8.96 3.08 2.86
C PHE A 212 8.93 2.98 1.32
N GLY A 213 7.98 2.21 0.75
CA GLY A 213 7.74 2.16 -0.69
C GLY A 213 7.35 3.53 -1.26
N CYS A 214 6.36 4.18 -0.64
CA CYS A 214 5.93 5.53 -1.01
C CYS A 214 7.06 6.55 -0.84
N ALA A 215 7.82 6.48 0.25
CA ALA A 215 8.99 7.33 0.49
C ALA A 215 10.03 7.19 -0.62
N ASN A 216 10.33 5.96 -1.06
CA ASN A 216 11.24 5.69 -2.17
C ASN A 216 10.80 6.44 -3.44
N TRP A 217 9.53 6.31 -3.82
CA TRP A 217 8.98 6.99 -4.99
C TRP A 217 9.01 8.51 -4.89
N ILE A 218 8.68 9.08 -3.73
CA ILE A 218 8.75 10.53 -3.50
C ILE A 218 10.20 11.03 -3.62
N ILE A 219 11.16 10.32 -3.02
CA ILE A 219 12.58 10.68 -3.09
C ILE A 219 13.06 10.63 -4.54
N GLN A 220 12.71 9.58 -5.28
CA GLN A 220 13.02 9.45 -6.71
C GLN A 220 12.43 10.60 -7.53
N LEU A 221 11.20 11.03 -7.24
CA LEU A 221 10.56 12.17 -7.91
C LEU A 221 11.34 13.48 -7.70
N ILE A 222 11.79 13.71 -6.47
CA ILE A 222 12.54 14.92 -6.10
C ILE A 222 13.94 14.89 -6.73
N GLU A 223 14.64 13.77 -6.68
CA GLU A 223 16.02 13.65 -7.16
C GLU A 223 16.14 13.71 -8.67
N THR A 224 15.14 13.20 -9.39
CA THR A 224 15.07 13.34 -10.85
C THR A 224 14.67 14.75 -11.29
N LYS A 225 14.58 15.72 -10.36
CA LYS A 225 14.16 17.11 -10.61
C LYS A 225 12.83 17.19 -11.38
N GLY A 226 11.93 16.23 -11.14
CA GLY A 226 10.65 16.14 -11.82
C GLY A 226 10.71 15.53 -13.23
N ALA A 227 11.81 14.89 -13.65
CA ALA A 227 11.86 14.21 -14.96
C ALA A 227 10.75 13.15 -15.11
N TYR A 228 10.41 12.44 -14.03
CA TYR A 228 9.25 11.53 -14.03
C TYR A 228 7.91 12.26 -14.27
N LEU A 229 7.74 13.49 -13.75
CA LEU A 229 6.55 14.31 -14.04
C LEU A 229 6.52 14.77 -15.50
N MET A 230 7.68 15.09 -16.08
CA MET A 230 7.80 15.42 -17.49
C MET A 230 7.44 14.23 -18.38
N LEU A 231 7.89 13.02 -18.04
CA LEU A 231 7.53 11.80 -18.76
C LEU A 231 6.02 11.52 -18.76
N ILE A 232 5.33 11.82 -17.65
CA ILE A 232 3.86 11.75 -17.61
C ILE A 232 3.25 12.69 -18.64
N GLY A 233 3.77 13.93 -18.75
CA GLY A 233 3.34 14.90 -19.76
C GLY A 233 3.60 14.48 -21.21
N HIS A 234 4.63 13.65 -21.43
CA HIS A 234 4.96 13.07 -22.74
C HIS A 234 4.19 11.78 -23.07
N GLY A 235 3.23 11.37 -22.24
CA GLY A 235 2.35 10.22 -22.51
C GLY A 235 2.74 8.91 -21.83
N HIS A 236 3.74 8.89 -20.93
CA HIS A 236 4.08 7.71 -20.13
C HIS A 236 3.14 7.56 -18.92
N PHE A 237 1.86 7.31 -19.18
CA PHE A 237 0.80 7.20 -18.16
C PHE A 237 1.04 6.14 -17.08
N TRP A 238 1.83 5.10 -17.38
CA TRP A 238 2.19 4.06 -16.42
C TRP A 238 2.92 4.60 -15.17
N ILE A 239 3.74 5.65 -15.29
CA ILE A 239 4.42 6.27 -14.13
C ILE A 239 3.39 6.90 -13.19
N LEU A 240 2.37 7.55 -13.76
CA LEU A 240 1.27 8.12 -12.98
C LEU A 240 0.53 7.01 -12.22
N VAL A 241 0.27 5.87 -12.87
CA VAL A 241 -0.39 4.73 -12.22
C VAL A 241 0.47 4.14 -11.12
N ALA A 242 1.79 4.03 -11.29
CA ALA A 242 2.70 3.59 -10.22
C ALA A 242 2.60 4.52 -8.98
N LEU A 243 2.66 5.84 -9.17
CA LEU A 243 2.51 6.81 -8.08
C LEU A 243 1.12 6.73 -7.41
N VAL A 244 0.05 6.59 -8.20
CA VAL A 244 -1.31 6.43 -7.68
C VAL A 244 -1.44 5.13 -6.88
N CYS A 245 -0.86 4.02 -7.35
CA CYS A 245 -0.86 2.75 -6.63
C CYS A 245 -0.22 2.85 -5.25
N GLU A 246 0.95 3.51 -5.16
CA GLU A 246 1.65 3.74 -3.88
C GLU A 246 0.83 4.60 -2.92
N VAL A 247 0.19 5.65 -3.42
CA VAL A 247 -0.68 6.53 -2.60
C VAL A 247 -1.90 5.76 -2.13
N VAL A 248 -2.58 5.03 -3.02
CA VAL A 248 -3.78 4.23 -2.70
C VAL A 248 -3.45 3.23 -1.61
N HIS A 249 -2.36 2.47 -1.77
CA HIS A 249 -1.99 1.45 -0.80
C HIS A 249 -1.62 2.06 0.55
N THR A 250 -0.83 3.13 0.55
CA THR A 250 -0.43 3.83 1.78
C THR A 250 -1.65 4.39 2.51
N PHE A 251 -2.62 4.96 1.80
CA PHE A 251 -3.83 5.52 2.40
C PHE A 251 -4.73 4.43 2.99
N ILE A 252 -4.94 3.32 2.28
CA ILE A 252 -5.72 2.17 2.77
C ILE A 252 -5.17 1.66 4.11
N LEU A 253 -3.85 1.59 4.25
CA LEU A 253 -3.19 1.10 5.47
C LEU A 253 -2.98 2.16 6.55
N ALA A 254 -3.00 3.44 6.20
CA ALA A 254 -2.79 4.54 7.14
C ALA A 254 -3.86 4.55 8.25
N ASP A 255 -5.13 4.34 7.89
CA ASP A 255 -6.24 4.29 8.85
C ASP A 255 -6.05 3.15 9.87
N PHE A 256 -5.70 1.96 9.36
CA PHE A 256 -5.37 0.82 10.21
C PHE A 256 -4.19 1.12 11.15
N CYS A 257 -3.11 1.69 10.62
CA CYS A 257 -1.92 2.02 11.40
C CYS A 257 -2.21 3.06 12.48
N TYR A 258 -3.09 4.03 12.21
CA TYR A 258 -3.53 5.00 13.20
C TYR A 258 -4.25 4.35 14.38
N TYR A 259 -5.24 3.49 14.11
CA TYR A 259 -5.94 2.76 15.18
C TYR A 259 -5.04 1.76 15.91
N TYR A 260 -4.06 1.18 15.21
CA TYR A 260 -3.04 0.33 15.80
C TYR A 260 -2.22 1.07 16.86
N VAL A 261 -1.59 2.18 16.48
CA VAL A 261 -0.78 2.99 17.40
C VAL A 261 -1.63 3.47 18.57
N LYS A 262 -2.88 3.89 18.31
CA LYS A 262 -3.83 4.29 19.35
C LYS A 262 -4.12 3.17 20.35
N SER A 263 -4.35 1.94 19.88
CA SER A 263 -4.61 0.76 20.73
C SER A 263 -3.40 0.43 21.60
N VAL A 264 -2.20 0.43 21.01
CA VAL A 264 -0.94 0.15 21.72
C VAL A 264 -0.65 1.21 22.77
N MET A 265 -0.83 2.50 22.44
CA MET A 265 -0.65 3.61 23.40
C MET A 265 -1.67 3.57 24.56
N ALA A 266 -2.86 3.00 24.32
CA ALA A 266 -3.88 2.80 25.35
C ALA A 266 -3.63 1.54 26.21
N GLY A 267 -2.62 0.72 25.89
CA GLY A 267 -2.36 -0.55 26.55
C GLY A 267 -3.40 -1.63 26.22
N GLN A 268 -4.18 -1.46 25.15
CA GLN A 268 -5.19 -2.42 24.71
C GLN A 268 -4.54 -3.43 23.78
N LEU A 269 -4.50 -4.70 24.20
CA LEU A 269 -3.99 -5.83 23.42
C LEU A 269 -4.89 -6.17 22.23
N VAL A 270 -6.20 -5.90 22.35
CA VAL A 270 -7.19 -6.16 21.30
C VAL A 270 -7.61 -4.84 20.68
N MET A 271 -7.34 -4.70 19.39
CA MET A 271 -7.80 -3.54 18.61
C MET A 271 -9.24 -3.78 18.15
N ARG A 272 -10.09 -2.76 18.35
CA ARG A 272 -11.41 -2.67 17.72
C ARG A 272 -11.37 -1.56 16.69
N LEU A 273 -11.64 -1.89 15.43
CA LEU A 273 -11.84 -0.89 14.39
C LEU A 273 -13.29 -0.39 14.45
N PRO A 274 -13.53 0.93 14.31
CA PRO A 274 -14.86 1.41 13.97
C PRO A 274 -15.28 0.85 12.61
N SER A 275 -16.59 0.75 12.36
CA SER A 275 -17.12 0.45 11.02
C SER A 275 -16.55 1.48 10.04
N LEU A 276 -15.99 1.01 8.92
CA LEU A 276 -15.27 1.87 7.99
C LEU A 276 -16.16 3.03 7.48
N PRO A 277 -15.63 4.26 7.36
CA PRO A 277 -16.30 5.33 6.64
C PRO A 277 -16.50 4.96 5.16
N GLN A 278 -17.44 5.62 4.49
CA GLN A 278 -17.75 5.57 3.04
C GLN A 278 -16.56 5.72 2.05
N GLU A 279 -15.31 5.81 2.54
CA GLU A 279 -14.11 6.14 1.76
C GLU A 279 -13.60 4.98 0.88
N LEU A 280 -13.84 3.72 1.26
CA LEU A 280 -13.55 2.60 0.34
C LEU A 280 -14.49 2.64 -0.88
N THR A 281 -15.75 3.01 -0.66
CA THR A 281 -16.73 3.31 -1.71
C THR A 281 -16.27 4.50 -2.55
N ALA A 282 -15.66 5.52 -1.94
CA ALA A 282 -15.12 6.69 -2.63
C ALA A 282 -13.86 6.37 -3.46
N MET A 283 -13.05 5.38 -3.09
CA MET A 283 -11.95 4.89 -3.93
C MET A 283 -12.46 4.15 -5.17
N PHE A 284 -13.48 3.30 -5.02
CA PHE A 284 -14.20 2.75 -6.18
C PHE A 284 -14.85 3.85 -7.02
N LEU A 285 -15.33 4.94 -6.40
CA LEU A 285 -15.85 6.12 -7.08
C LEU A 285 -14.74 6.91 -7.81
N ALA A 286 -13.53 7.01 -7.24
CA ALA A 286 -12.38 7.68 -7.85
C ALA A 286 -11.88 6.90 -9.08
N VAL A 287 -11.85 5.58 -9.02
CA VAL A 287 -11.60 4.72 -10.19
C VAL A 287 -12.71 4.88 -11.23
N ARG A 288 -13.99 4.97 -10.82
CA ARG A 288 -15.11 5.31 -11.73
C ARG A 288 -14.96 6.69 -12.36
N VAL A 289 -14.49 7.70 -11.61
CA VAL A 289 -14.23 9.06 -12.13
C VAL A 289 -13.09 9.03 -13.15
N ILE A 290 -12.01 8.30 -12.88
CA ILE A 290 -10.88 8.13 -13.82
C ILE A 290 -11.34 7.42 -15.11
N LEU A 291 -12.15 6.37 -14.99
CA LEU A 291 -12.75 5.67 -16.12
C LEU A 291 -13.73 6.57 -16.89
N ARG A 292 -14.53 7.40 -16.19
CA ARG A 292 -15.46 8.37 -16.80
C ARG A 292 -14.73 9.45 -17.60
N THR A 293 -13.60 9.96 -17.10
CA THR A 293 -12.80 10.99 -17.80
C THR A 293 -12.06 10.48 -19.04
N ARG A 294 -11.97 9.17 -19.28
CA ARG A 294 -11.25 8.61 -20.45
C ARG A 294 -12.08 7.71 -21.38
N MET A 295 -13.19 7.12 -20.92
CA MET A 295 -13.95 6.11 -21.68
C MET A 295 -15.41 6.48 -22.01
N GLY A 296 -15.89 7.68 -21.67
CA GLY A 296 -17.18 8.19 -22.19
C GLY A 296 -18.44 7.41 -21.77
N PHE A 297 -18.41 6.60 -20.72
CA PHE A 297 -19.59 5.87 -20.24
C PHE A 297 -20.43 6.72 -19.28
N GLU A 298 -21.64 7.09 -19.72
CA GLU A 298 -22.68 7.70 -18.89
C GLU A 298 -23.45 6.63 -18.12
N THR A 299 -23.63 6.86 -16.83
CA THR A 299 -24.65 6.22 -16.01
C THR A 299 -25.30 7.33 -15.23
N HIS A 300 -26.59 7.55 -15.51
CA HIS A 300 -27.40 8.63 -14.97
C HIS A 300 -27.72 8.43 -13.49
N ASP A 301 -27.61 9.53 -12.76
CA ASP A 301 -28.22 9.92 -11.48
C ASP A 301 -28.24 8.91 -10.32
N ILE A 302 -27.34 9.12 -9.33
CA ILE A 302 -27.72 9.21 -7.90
C ILE A 302 -26.83 10.27 -7.20
N LEU A 303 -27.54 11.12 -6.45
CA LEU A 303 -27.22 12.40 -5.82
C LEU A 303 -26.00 12.49 -4.87
N HIS A 304 -25.35 13.66 -4.98
CA HIS A 304 -25.02 14.65 -3.93
C HIS A 304 -24.57 14.20 -2.53
N GLY A 305 -23.38 14.67 -2.16
CA GLY A 305 -22.97 14.95 -0.79
C GLY A 305 -21.75 14.14 -0.35
N VAL A 306 -20.56 14.75 -0.43
CA VAL A 306 -19.55 14.86 0.66
C VAL A 306 -18.29 15.50 0.07
N SER A 307 -17.98 16.69 0.56
CA SER A 307 -16.76 17.44 0.30
C SER A 307 -15.59 16.79 1.02
N PHE A 308 -14.72 16.04 0.33
CA PHE A 308 -13.35 15.78 0.77
C PHE A 308 -12.42 15.66 -0.45
N LEU A 309 -11.97 16.82 -0.94
CA LEU A 309 -10.93 16.95 -1.93
C LEU A 309 -9.56 16.82 -1.25
N ALA A 310 -8.99 15.62 -1.27
CA ALA A 310 -7.61 15.39 -0.86
C ALA A 310 -6.76 14.49 -1.80
N PRO A 311 -7.16 14.30 -3.09
CA PRO A 311 -6.15 14.06 -4.13
C PRO A 311 -6.20 15.03 -5.32
N LEU A 312 -7.24 15.87 -5.47
CA LEU A 312 -7.36 16.76 -6.63
C LEU A 312 -6.45 18.01 -6.57
N TRP A 313 -5.96 18.41 -5.40
CA TRP A 313 -5.00 19.52 -5.31
C TRP A 313 -3.69 19.19 -6.04
N PHE A 314 -3.27 17.91 -6.00
CA PHE A 314 -2.08 17.45 -6.72
C PHE A 314 -2.26 17.52 -8.24
N ILE A 315 -3.48 17.24 -8.74
CA ILE A 315 -3.82 17.31 -10.16
C ILE A 315 -3.93 18.78 -10.64
N TYR A 316 -4.48 19.66 -9.82
CA TYR A 316 -4.68 21.07 -10.18
C TYR A 316 -3.37 21.88 -10.18
N VAL A 317 -2.47 21.62 -9.23
CA VAL A 317 -1.14 22.27 -9.17
C VAL A 317 -0.24 21.83 -10.34
N ILE A 318 -0.36 20.59 -10.81
CA ILE A 318 0.41 20.08 -11.96
C ILE A 318 -0.08 20.69 -13.29
N ARG A 319 -1.40 20.89 -13.46
CA ARG A 319 -1.96 21.44 -14.70
C ARG A 319 -1.59 22.91 -14.93
N PHE A 320 -1.31 23.68 -13.87
CA PHE A 320 -1.09 25.13 -13.97
C PHE A 320 0.39 25.53 -14.18
N LYS A 321 1.37 24.64 -13.94
CA LYS A 321 2.81 24.97 -14.04
C LYS A 321 3.52 24.43 -15.30
N LEU A 322 2.87 23.60 -16.11
CA LEU A 322 3.50 22.89 -17.24
C LEU A 322 3.44 23.60 -18.61
N ARG A 323 2.96 24.85 -18.68
CA ARG A 323 2.91 25.60 -19.97
C ARG A 323 4.19 26.36 -20.32
N SER A 324 5.22 26.35 -19.48
CA SER A 324 6.50 26.95 -19.82
C SER A 324 7.65 26.15 -19.21
N THR A 325 8.37 25.37 -20.02
CA THR A 325 9.82 25.53 -20.28
C THR A 325 10.31 24.39 -21.19
N CYS A 326 11.22 24.76 -22.08
CA CYS A 326 11.70 24.08 -23.28
C CYS A 326 12.49 22.77 -23.06
N SER A 327 12.14 21.76 -23.85
CA SER A 327 12.94 21.01 -24.85
C SER A 327 14.28 20.33 -24.53
N LYS A 328 14.34 19.05 -24.97
CA LYS A 328 15.48 18.25 -25.48
C LYS A 328 16.47 17.67 -24.46
N HIS A 329 16.14 16.48 -23.91
CA HIS A 329 17.04 15.31 -23.70
C HIS A 329 16.32 14.21 -22.88
N LEU A 330 15.32 13.52 -23.46
CA LEU A 330 14.58 12.45 -22.77
C LEU A 330 14.28 11.25 -23.69
N GLY A 331 15.15 11.00 -24.66
CA GLY A 331 14.94 9.97 -25.70
C GLY A 331 15.19 8.53 -25.27
N ASN A 332 15.81 8.25 -24.13
CA ASN A 332 16.13 6.88 -23.70
C ASN A 332 16.28 6.82 -22.18
N MET A 333 15.20 6.55 -21.44
CA MET A 333 15.33 6.05 -20.06
C MET A 333 15.02 4.55 -20.03
N PRO A 334 16.01 3.69 -19.75
CA PRO A 334 15.79 2.25 -19.69
C PRO A 334 14.88 1.88 -18.52
N ILE A 335 14.05 0.86 -18.73
CA ILE A 335 13.12 0.23 -17.78
C ILE A 335 13.78 -0.15 -16.43
N GLN A 336 15.12 -0.20 -16.39
CA GLN A 336 15.94 -0.38 -15.19
C GLN A 336 15.59 0.54 -14.01
N TYR A 337 15.07 1.75 -14.25
CA TYR A 337 14.83 2.72 -13.17
C TYR A 337 13.59 2.45 -12.32
N VAL A 338 12.63 1.64 -12.78
CA VAL A 338 11.40 1.33 -12.01
C VAL A 338 11.43 -0.05 -11.35
N VAL A 339 12.42 -0.86 -11.70
CA VAL A 339 12.72 -2.14 -11.05
C VAL A 339 13.70 -1.96 -9.87
N SER A 340 14.08 -0.71 -9.54
CA SER A 340 15.11 -0.37 -8.54
C SER A 340 14.55 0.16 -7.23
#